data_AF-A0A8W8J9Z6-F1
#
_entry.id   AF-A0A8W8J9Z6-F1
#
_cell.length_a   1.000
_cell.length_b   1.000
_cell.length_c   1.000
_cell.angle_alpha   90.00
_cell.angle_beta   90.00
_cell.angle_gamma   90.00
#
_symmetry.space_group_name_H-M   'P 1'
#
loop_
_entity.id
_entity.type
_entity.pdbx_description
1 polymer ?
#
loop_
_entity_poly.entity_id
_entity_poly.type
_entity_poly.pdbx_seq_one_letter_code
_entity_poly.pdbx_strand_id
1 'polypeptide(L)'
;TFAEIHRKRKDFERSFPRYESAYALFVEMGDRLNQVEVLGGMAKCMAALKDFEQAIEINHKANQLAEEIGNKIGILDCNIRLAELYILTGNSFAAHQCEESLSRLTAELELFCGVCGESMGQIPEHLDKLQCGHLIHSKCTPHLARYTWGRKGRKRPCPSCRNRSSGNPVLSR
;
A
#
# COMPACT_ATOMS: atom_id res chain seq x y z
N THR A 1 -1.25 -1.54 -17.44
CA THR A 1 -1.48 -2.47 -18.58
C THR A 1 -2.71 -2.04 -19.39
N PHE A 2 -2.91 -2.54 -20.62
CA PHE A 2 -4.16 -2.31 -21.37
C PHE A 2 -5.40 -2.78 -20.59
N ALA A 3 -5.27 -3.87 -19.83
CA ALA A 3 -6.31 -4.34 -18.91
C ALA A 3 -6.73 -3.24 -17.91
N GLU A 4 -5.77 -2.55 -17.29
CA GLU A 4 -6.05 -1.46 -16.35
C GLU A 4 -6.80 -0.28 -17.01
N ILE A 5 -6.54 0.01 -18.29
CA ILE A 5 -7.27 1.04 -19.04
C ILE A 5 -8.73 0.63 -19.23
N HIS A 6 -8.99 -0.61 -19.65
CA HIS A 6 -10.36 -1.13 -19.79
C HIS A 6 -11.09 -1.19 -18.43
N ARG A 7 -10.42 -1.65 -17.36
CA ARG A 7 -10.96 -1.65 -16.00
C ARG A 7 -11.37 -0.25 -15.54
N LYS A 8 -10.51 0.76 -15.73
CA LYS A 8 -10.81 2.16 -15.39
C LYS A 8 -11.98 2.74 -16.19
N ARG A 9 -12.23 2.23 -17.40
CA ARG A 9 -13.40 2.54 -18.22
C ARG A 9 -14.64 1.71 -17.88
N LYS A 10 -14.58 0.87 -16.84
CA LYS A 10 -15.64 -0.08 -16.45
C LYS A 10 -15.97 -1.13 -17.52
N ASP A 11 -15.05 -1.37 -18.44
CA ASP A 11 -15.14 -2.40 -19.49
C ASP A 11 -14.55 -3.71 -18.94
N PHE A 12 -15.23 -4.30 -17.95
CA PHE A 12 -14.72 -5.46 -17.20
C PHE A 12 -14.71 -6.74 -18.04
N GLU A 13 -15.67 -6.88 -18.96
CA GLU A 13 -15.76 -7.99 -19.91
C GLU A 13 -14.51 -8.09 -20.81
N ARG A 14 -13.91 -6.95 -21.17
CA ARG A 14 -12.63 -6.94 -21.91
C ARG A 14 -11.41 -6.89 -21.00
N SER A 15 -11.54 -6.34 -19.79
CA SER A 15 -10.43 -6.23 -18.85
C SER A 15 -10.00 -7.59 -18.32
N PHE A 16 -10.95 -8.44 -17.92
CA PHE A 16 -10.65 -9.70 -17.26
C PHE A 16 -9.89 -10.70 -18.16
N PRO A 17 -10.32 -10.97 -19.42
CA PRO A 17 -9.59 -11.87 -20.31
C PRO A 17 -8.17 -11.38 -20.64
N ARG A 18 -7.96 -10.05 -20.63
CA ARG A 18 -6.63 -9.46 -20.81
C ARG A 18 -5.74 -9.68 -19.60
N TYR A 19 -6.30 -9.61 -18.39
CA TYR A 19 -5.57 -10.00 -17.19
C TYR A 19 -5.26 -11.51 -17.21
N GLU A 20 -6.19 -12.37 -17.60
CA GLU A 20 -5.94 -13.83 -17.70
C GLU A 20 -4.82 -14.16 -18.68
N SER A 21 -4.85 -13.54 -19.86
CA SER A 21 -3.79 -13.71 -20.86
C SER A 21 -2.43 -13.25 -20.31
N ALA A 22 -2.39 -12.12 -19.61
CA ALA A 22 -1.16 -11.63 -18.99
C ALA A 22 -0.67 -12.56 -17.86
N TYR A 23 -1.58 -13.10 -17.05
CA TYR A 23 -1.25 -14.03 -15.98
C TYR A 23 -0.58 -15.29 -16.52
N ALA A 24 -1.16 -15.90 -17.56
CA ALA A 24 -0.60 -17.08 -18.20
C ALA A 24 0.84 -16.83 -18.70
N LEU A 25 1.08 -15.69 -19.36
CA LEU A 25 2.43 -15.30 -19.81
C LEU A 25 3.41 -15.14 -18.65
N PHE A 26 3.00 -14.48 -17.55
CA PHE A 26 3.88 -14.32 -16.39
C PHE A 26 4.11 -15.63 -15.63
N VAL A 27 3.18 -16.58 -15.69
CA VAL A 27 3.39 -17.95 -15.20
C VAL A 27 4.45 -18.67 -16.05
N GLU A 28 4.34 -18.62 -17.37
CA GLU A 28 5.32 -19.21 -18.29
C GLU A 28 6.72 -18.61 -18.12
N MET A 29 6.80 -17.29 -17.88
CA MET A 29 8.05 -16.59 -17.63
C MET A 29 8.62 -16.81 -16.22
N GLY A 30 7.84 -17.36 -15.29
CA GLY A 30 8.21 -17.44 -13.87
C GLY A 30 8.26 -16.07 -13.16
N ASP A 31 7.64 -15.04 -13.73
CA ASP A 31 7.61 -13.69 -13.17
C ASP A 31 6.53 -13.56 -12.08
N ARG A 32 6.89 -13.98 -10.87
CA ARG A 32 5.98 -14.00 -9.73
C ARG A 32 5.53 -12.61 -9.28
N LEU A 33 6.34 -11.56 -9.48
CA LEU A 33 5.99 -10.21 -9.09
C LEU A 33 4.82 -9.70 -9.95
N ASN A 34 4.92 -9.88 -11.26
CA ASN A 34 3.85 -9.47 -12.18
C ASN A 34 2.61 -10.37 -12.08
N GLN A 35 2.75 -11.64 -11.68
CA GLN A 35 1.60 -12.49 -11.32
C GLN A 35 0.77 -11.88 -10.17
N VAL A 36 1.42 -11.38 -9.10
CA VAL A 36 0.73 -10.69 -7.99
C VAL A 36 -0.04 -9.46 -8.49
N GLU A 37 0.60 -8.62 -9.32
CA GLU A 37 -0.04 -7.40 -9.85
C GLU A 37 -1.29 -7.74 -10.68
N VAL A 38 -1.17 -8.74 -11.57
CA VAL A 38 -2.27 -9.16 -12.44
C VAL A 38 -3.42 -9.77 -11.65
N LEU A 39 -3.15 -10.61 -10.64
CA LEU A 39 -4.19 -11.14 -9.74
C LEU A 39 -4.91 -10.00 -9.00
N GLY A 40 -4.18 -8.97 -8.55
CA GLY A 40 -4.80 -7.77 -7.97
C GLY A 40 -5.72 -7.04 -8.95
N GLY A 41 -5.36 -7.00 -10.24
CA GLY A 41 -6.21 -6.46 -11.31
C GLY A 41 -7.48 -7.27 -11.55
N MET A 42 -7.36 -8.61 -11.54
CA MET A 42 -8.50 -9.54 -11.66
C MET A 42 -9.47 -9.42 -10.49
N ALA A 43 -8.97 -9.39 -9.26
CA ALA A 43 -9.78 -9.25 -8.05
C ALA A 43 -10.60 -7.93 -8.10
N LYS A 44 -9.99 -6.83 -8.54
CA LYS A 44 -10.70 -5.55 -8.74
C LYS A 44 -11.79 -5.63 -9.81
N CYS A 45 -11.61 -6.45 -10.85
CA CYS A 45 -12.64 -6.66 -11.87
C CYS A 45 -13.84 -7.42 -11.27
N MET A 46 -13.58 -8.51 -10.54
CA MET A 46 -14.64 -9.30 -9.89
C MET A 46 -15.41 -8.50 -8.83
N ALA A 47 -14.69 -7.74 -8.01
CA ALA A 47 -15.29 -6.82 -7.05
C ALA A 47 -16.23 -5.79 -7.73
N ALA A 48 -15.83 -5.27 -8.88
CA ALA A 48 -16.64 -4.31 -9.63
C ALA A 48 -17.86 -4.94 -10.31
N LEU A 49 -17.79 -6.23 -10.63
CA LEU A 49 -18.92 -7.06 -11.08
C LEU A 49 -19.80 -7.55 -9.91
N LYS A 50 -19.46 -7.20 -8.67
CA LYS A 50 -20.10 -7.65 -7.42
C LYS A 50 -20.00 -9.15 -7.16
N ASP A 51 -19.08 -9.84 -7.83
CA ASP A 51 -18.69 -11.19 -7.47
C ASP A 51 -17.60 -11.13 -6.37
N PHE A 52 -18.06 -10.87 -5.14
CA PHE A 52 -17.16 -10.65 -4.01
C PHE A 52 -16.47 -11.93 -3.56
N GLU A 53 -17.12 -13.09 -3.70
CA GLU A 53 -16.55 -14.39 -3.34
C GLU A 53 -15.34 -14.68 -4.24
N GLN A 54 -15.51 -14.57 -5.57
CA GLN A 54 -14.40 -14.76 -6.49
C GLN A 54 -13.31 -13.69 -6.33
N ALA A 55 -13.67 -12.44 -6.03
CA ALA A 55 -12.70 -11.38 -5.75
C ALA A 55 -11.82 -11.70 -4.53
N ILE A 56 -12.42 -12.22 -3.45
CA ILE A 56 -11.72 -12.63 -2.23
C ILE A 56 -10.77 -13.79 -2.52
N GLU A 57 -11.22 -14.82 -3.24
CA GLU A 57 -10.38 -15.97 -3.61
C GLU A 57 -9.15 -15.55 -4.44
N ILE A 58 -9.36 -14.73 -5.47
CA ILE A 58 -8.27 -14.24 -6.33
C ILE A 58 -7.29 -13.40 -5.52
N ASN A 59 -7.78 -12.56 -4.60
CA ASN A 59 -6.93 -11.69 -3.80
C ASN A 59 -6.17 -12.48 -2.71
N HIS A 60 -6.71 -13.60 -2.20
CA HIS A 60 -5.96 -14.54 -1.36
C HIS A 60 -4.82 -15.22 -2.11
N LYS A 61 -5.05 -15.65 -3.36
CA LYS A 61 -3.97 -16.17 -4.22
C LYS A 61 -2.87 -15.13 -4.43
N ALA A 62 -3.24 -13.86 -4.65
CA ALA A 62 -2.29 -12.76 -4.76
C ALA A 62 -1.48 -12.56 -3.46
N ASN A 63 -2.15 -12.60 -2.31
CA ASN A 63 -1.52 -12.44 -1.01
C ASN A 63 -0.53 -13.57 -0.71
N GLN A 64 -0.93 -14.82 -0.92
CA GLN A 64 -0.07 -15.99 -0.73
C GLN A 64 1.18 -15.89 -1.61
N LEU A 65 1.02 -15.56 -2.89
CA LEU A 65 2.17 -15.41 -3.79
C LEU A 65 3.07 -14.25 -3.37
N ALA A 66 2.52 -13.14 -2.89
CA ALA A 66 3.28 -12.01 -2.37
C ALA A 66 4.09 -12.40 -1.11
N GLU A 67 3.53 -13.22 -0.22
CA GLU A 67 4.22 -13.79 0.94
C GLU A 67 5.36 -14.71 0.52
N GLU A 68 5.13 -15.60 -0.44
CA GLU A 68 6.14 -16.55 -0.96
C GLU A 68 7.37 -15.84 -1.54
N ILE A 69 7.19 -14.66 -2.15
CA ILE A 69 8.30 -13.86 -2.71
C ILE A 69 8.80 -12.75 -1.78
N GLY A 70 8.24 -12.62 -0.57
CA GLY A 70 8.60 -11.56 0.38
C GLY A 70 8.24 -10.15 -0.08
N ASN A 71 7.27 -9.97 -0.99
CA ASN A 71 6.83 -8.67 -1.47
C ASN A 71 5.86 -8.01 -0.48
N LYS A 72 6.42 -7.32 0.52
CA LYS A 72 5.66 -6.62 1.57
C LYS A 72 4.68 -5.58 1.05
N ILE A 73 5.01 -4.86 -0.03
CA ILE A 73 4.08 -3.90 -0.66
C ILE A 73 2.90 -4.63 -1.29
N GLY A 74 3.15 -5.76 -1.96
CA GLY A 74 2.10 -6.64 -2.49
C GLY A 74 1.17 -7.17 -1.40
N ILE A 75 1.72 -7.59 -0.26
CA ILE A 75 0.94 -8.05 0.91
C ILE A 75 0.07 -6.91 1.45
N LEU A 76 0.63 -5.70 1.59
CA LEU A 76 -0.10 -4.51 2.04
C LEU A 76 -1.27 -4.20 1.10
N ASP A 77 -1.02 -4.15 -0.21
CA ASP A 77 -2.02 -3.96 -1.24
C ASP A 77 -3.13 -5.01 -1.21
N CYS A 78 -2.78 -6.28 -0.96
CA CYS A 78 -3.76 -7.36 -0.85
C CYS A 78 -4.61 -7.21 0.41
N ASN A 79 -4.02 -6.87 1.55
CA ASN A 79 -4.76 -6.67 2.80
C ASN A 79 -5.71 -5.48 2.74
N ILE A 80 -5.34 -4.36 2.09
CA ILE A 80 -6.25 -3.23 1.85
C ILE A 80 -7.47 -3.71 1.07
N ARG A 81 -7.26 -4.45 -0.03
CA ARG A 81 -8.35 -4.98 -0.84
C ARG A 81 -9.22 -6.00 -0.10
N LEU A 82 -8.62 -6.89 0.69
CA LEU A 82 -9.38 -7.86 1.50
C LEU A 82 -10.25 -7.13 2.53
N ALA A 83 -9.71 -6.12 3.22
CA ALA A 83 -10.47 -5.33 4.17
C ALA A 83 -11.71 -4.68 3.51
N GLU A 84 -11.52 -4.04 2.34
CA GLU A 84 -12.64 -3.47 1.58
C GLU A 84 -13.68 -4.53 1.18
N LEU A 85 -13.24 -5.68 0.67
CA LEU A 85 -14.13 -6.77 0.27
C LEU A 85 -14.90 -7.33 1.46
N TYR A 86 -14.24 -7.55 2.60
CA TYR A 86 -14.88 -8.07 3.80
C TYR A 86 -15.88 -7.11 4.43
N ILE A 87 -15.61 -5.80 4.37
CA ILE A 87 -16.59 -4.77 4.75
C ILE A 87 -17.84 -4.87 3.85
N LEU A 88 -17.66 -5.03 2.54
CA LEU A 88 -18.77 -5.15 1.58
C LEU A 88 -19.60 -6.43 1.78
N THR A 89 -18.97 -7.54 2.16
CA THR A 89 -19.67 -8.80 2.44
C THR A 89 -20.18 -8.91 3.88
N GLY A 90 -19.96 -7.91 4.73
CA GLY A 90 -20.39 -7.89 6.13
C GLY A 90 -19.59 -8.78 7.08
N ASN A 91 -18.38 -9.21 6.68
CA ASN A 91 -17.49 -10.01 7.52
C ASN A 91 -16.54 -9.10 8.33
N SER A 92 -17.06 -8.47 9.38
CA SER A 92 -16.29 -7.54 10.20
C SER A 92 -15.10 -8.19 10.90
N PHE A 93 -15.17 -9.48 11.24
CA PHE A 93 -14.08 -10.20 11.89
C PHE A 93 -12.87 -10.37 10.97
N ALA A 94 -13.10 -10.75 9.71
CA ALA A 94 -12.04 -10.86 8.72
C ALA A 94 -11.49 -9.48 8.33
N ALA A 95 -12.34 -8.47 8.22
CA ALA A 95 -11.90 -7.08 7.98
C ALA A 95 -10.95 -6.59 9.08
N HIS A 96 -11.27 -6.84 10.35
CA HIS A 96 -10.42 -6.42 11.47
C HIS A 96 -9.04 -7.10 11.46
N GLN A 97 -8.96 -8.39 11.11
CA GLN A 97 -7.67 -9.09 10.96
C GLN A 97 -6.80 -8.48 9.85
N CYS A 98 -7.42 -8.03 8.76
CA CYS A 98 -6.71 -7.30 7.72
C CYS A 98 -6.18 -5.95 8.23
N GLU A 99 -6.96 -5.21 9.03
CA GLU A 99 -6.51 -3.95 9.64
C GLU A 99 -5.32 -4.14 10.58
N GLU A 100 -5.33 -5.16 11.43
CA GLU A 100 -4.20 -5.50 12.31
C GLU A 100 -2.94 -5.82 11.49
N SER A 101 -3.09 -6.62 10.44
CA SER A 101 -2.00 -6.97 9.52
C SER A 101 -1.44 -5.74 8.79
N LEU A 102 -2.32 -4.82 8.36
CA LEU A 102 -1.92 -3.54 7.75
C LEU A 102 -1.15 -2.66 8.73
N SER A 103 -1.61 -2.53 9.97
CA SER A 103 -0.93 -1.74 11.00
C SER A 103 0.49 -2.27 11.26
N ARG A 104 0.64 -3.60 11.35
CA ARG A 104 1.94 -4.24 11.50
C ARG A 104 2.86 -4.01 10.31
N LEU A 105 2.37 -4.20 9.08
CA LEU A 105 3.16 -4.03 7.85
C LEU A 105 3.58 -2.58 7.59
N THR A 106 2.67 -1.63 7.83
CA THR A 106 2.96 -0.20 7.71
C THR A 106 4.04 0.23 8.71
N ALA A 107 4.03 -0.33 9.92
CA ALA A 107 5.09 -0.14 10.90
C ALA A 107 6.43 -0.72 10.44
N GLU A 108 6.43 -1.94 9.94
CA GLU A 108 7.63 -2.61 9.45
C GLU A 108 8.27 -1.91 8.25
N LEU A 109 7.46 -1.28 7.39
CA LEU A 109 7.91 -0.54 6.22
C LEU A 109 8.20 0.94 6.49
N GLU A 110 8.03 1.40 7.73
CA GLU A 110 8.15 2.80 8.15
C GLU A 110 7.33 3.77 7.26
N LEU A 111 6.15 3.35 6.81
CA LEU A 111 5.26 4.12 5.93
C LEU A 111 4.47 5.16 6.73
N PHE A 112 5.16 6.08 7.41
CA PHE A 112 4.54 7.20 8.13
C PHE A 112 5.13 8.54 7.74
N CYS A 113 4.27 9.54 7.61
CA CYS A 113 4.70 10.90 7.36
C CYS A 113 5.53 11.39 8.56
N GLY A 114 6.78 11.77 8.33
CA GLY A 114 7.69 12.26 9.38
C GLY A 114 7.29 13.58 10.05
N VAL A 115 6.15 14.17 9.68
CA VAL A 115 5.60 15.42 10.24
C VAL A 115 4.26 15.19 10.96
N CYS A 116 3.25 14.60 10.30
CA CYS A 116 1.94 14.38 10.93
C CYS A 116 1.80 12.99 11.58
N GLY A 117 2.68 12.03 11.27
CA GLY A 117 2.62 10.67 11.81
C GLY A 117 1.55 9.76 11.18
N GLU A 118 0.76 10.27 10.26
CA GLU A 118 -0.24 9.47 9.51
C GLU A 118 0.44 8.46 8.58
N SER A 119 -0.21 7.31 8.38
CA SER A 119 0.24 6.27 7.44
C SER A 119 0.19 6.75 6.00
N MET A 120 1.15 6.31 5.19
CA MET A 120 1.29 6.65 3.77
C MET A 120 1.19 5.38 2.90
N GLY A 121 0.95 5.57 1.60
CA GLY A 121 1.01 4.48 0.62
C GLY A 121 -0.25 3.63 0.51
N GLN A 122 -1.27 3.89 1.33
CA GLN A 122 -2.60 3.26 1.22
C GLN A 122 -3.42 3.89 0.08
N ILE A 123 -3.23 5.19 -0.15
CA ILE A 123 -3.85 5.96 -1.23
C ILE A 123 -2.78 6.70 -2.03
N PRO A 124 -3.03 7.00 -3.33
CA PRO A 124 -2.10 7.80 -4.12
C PRO A 124 -2.03 9.23 -3.58
N GLU A 125 -0.90 9.58 -2.97
CA GLU A 125 -0.63 10.90 -2.41
C GLU A 125 0.66 11.49 -2.97
N HIS A 126 0.76 12.81 -3.04
CA HIS A 126 2.01 13.48 -3.34
C HIS A 126 2.91 13.47 -2.11
N LEU A 127 4.09 12.87 -2.26
CA LEU A 127 5.09 12.71 -1.21
C LEU A 127 6.35 13.50 -1.55
N ASP A 128 6.92 14.16 -0.53
CA ASP A 128 8.24 14.77 -0.59
C ASP A 128 9.23 13.95 0.22
N LYS A 129 10.49 13.92 -0.22
CA LYS A 129 11.59 13.28 0.50
C LYS A 129 12.43 14.32 1.25
N LEU A 130 12.68 14.06 2.53
CA LEU A 130 13.61 14.85 3.33
C LEU A 130 15.06 14.39 3.12
N GLN A 131 16.01 15.27 3.42
CA GLN A 131 17.45 14.98 3.30
C GLN A 131 17.89 13.76 4.13
N CYS A 132 17.22 13.50 5.25
CA CYS A 132 17.45 12.34 6.10
C CYS A 132 16.83 11.02 5.59
N GLY A 133 16.22 11.00 4.40
CA GLY A 133 15.58 9.82 3.84
C GLY A 133 14.10 9.65 4.17
N HIS A 134 13.61 10.19 5.29
CA HIS A 134 12.19 10.14 5.65
C HIS A 134 11.29 10.78 4.58
N LEU A 135 10.13 10.15 4.37
CA LEU A 135 9.05 10.63 3.51
C LEU A 135 8.07 11.50 4.32
N ILE A 136 7.49 12.49 3.66
CA ILE A 136 6.42 13.33 4.20
C ILE A 136 5.37 13.55 3.11
N HIS A 137 4.13 13.84 3.49
CA HIS A 137 3.18 14.37 2.52
C HIS A 137 3.64 15.74 2.02
N SER A 138 3.47 16.03 0.72
CA SER A 138 3.77 17.36 0.18
C SER A 138 2.90 18.46 0.83
N LYS A 139 1.67 18.13 1.25
CA LYS A 139 0.80 19.01 2.05
C LYS A 139 1.41 19.35 3.42
N CYS A 140 2.32 18.51 3.94
CA CYS A 140 2.96 18.72 5.23
C CYS A 140 4.24 19.56 5.16
N THR A 141 4.78 19.80 3.96
CA THR A 141 6.00 20.60 3.74
C THR A 141 5.93 22.01 4.33
N PRO A 142 4.80 22.76 4.24
CA PRO A 142 4.68 24.07 4.87
C PRO A 142 4.76 24.05 6.41
N HIS A 143 4.39 22.95 7.08
CA HIS A 143 4.50 22.85 8.55
C HIS A 143 5.96 22.82 9.02
N LEU A 144 6.91 22.45 8.15
CA LEU A 144 8.34 22.60 8.42
C LEU A 144 8.79 24.07 8.42
N ALA A 145 8.05 24.96 7.75
CA ALA A 145 8.38 26.39 7.64
C ALA A 145 7.67 27.24 8.71
N ARG A 146 6.43 26.89 9.10
CA ARG A 146 5.57 27.74 9.97
C ARG A 146 6.08 27.96 11.41
N TYR A 147 7.03 27.18 11.90
CA TYR A 147 7.55 27.34 13.27
C TYR A 147 8.77 28.25 13.40
N THR A 148 9.33 28.85 12.33
CA THR A 148 10.52 29.72 12.45
C THR A 148 10.17 31.18 12.68
N TRP A 149 10.40 31.65 13.91
CA TRP A 149 11.04 32.94 14.10
C TRP A 149 12.55 32.79 13.82
N GLY A 150 13.04 33.47 12.80
CA GLY A 150 14.46 33.83 12.64
C GLY A 150 15.45 32.70 12.36
N ARG A 151 15.63 32.33 11.07
CA ARG A 151 16.93 31.99 10.44
C ARG A 151 16.70 31.71 8.94
N LYS A 152 16.94 32.73 8.11
CA LYS A 152 16.86 32.61 6.64
C LYS A 152 17.81 31.50 6.16
N GLY A 153 17.28 30.54 5.39
CA GLY A 153 18.08 29.67 4.51
C GLY A 153 18.36 28.23 4.97
N ARG A 154 17.95 27.77 6.16
CA ARG A 154 18.11 26.35 6.56
C ARG A 154 16.75 25.64 6.64
N LYS A 155 16.55 24.59 5.84
CA LYS A 155 15.40 23.67 5.98
C LYS A 155 15.44 23.06 7.39
N ARG A 156 14.30 23.01 8.10
CA ARG A 156 14.24 22.41 9.44
C ARG A 156 14.67 20.93 9.40
N PRO A 157 15.33 20.43 10.47
CA PRO A 157 15.59 19.00 10.60
C PRO A 157 14.28 18.23 10.76
N CYS A 158 14.25 16.99 10.28
CA CYS A 158 13.11 16.09 10.38
C CYS A 158 12.66 15.92 11.86
N PRO A 159 11.37 16.17 12.19
CA PRO A 159 10.85 15.95 13.53
C PRO A 159 11.05 14.51 14.03
N SER A 160 10.83 13.52 13.17
CA SER A 160 11.06 12.10 13.47
C SER A 160 12.52 11.81 13.88
N CYS A 161 13.50 12.30 13.10
CA CYS A 161 14.92 12.12 13.42
C CYS A 161 15.31 12.83 14.72
N ARG A 162 14.80 14.04 14.94
CA ARG A 162 15.15 14.83 16.12
C ARG A 162 14.66 14.15 17.40
N ASN A 163 13.43 13.62 17.40
CA ASN A 163 12.88 12.87 18.53
C ASN A 163 13.67 11.59 18.82
N ARG A 164 14.12 10.86 17.79
CA ARG A 164 14.99 9.67 17.98
C ARG A 164 16.39 10.03 18.50
N SER A 165 16.89 11.25 18.25
CA SER A 165 18.19 11.73 18.76
C SER A 165 18.14 12.38 20.16
N SER A 166 16.95 12.67 20.71
CA SER A 166 16.79 13.34 22.01
C SER A 166 16.25 12.44 23.13
N GLY A 167 16.16 11.13 22.91
CA GLY A 167 15.78 10.18 23.96
C GLY A 167 16.48 8.85 23.74
N ASN A 168 17.42 8.52 24.62
CA ASN A 168 17.61 7.14 25.06
C ASN A 168 18.43 7.15 26.35
N PRO A 169 18.07 6.32 27.34
CA PRO A 169 18.62 4.96 27.26
C PRO A 169 17.72 3.81 27.81
N VAL A 170 18.08 2.59 27.40
CA VAL A 170 17.78 1.25 28.01
C VAL A 170 16.40 0.66 27.64
N LEU A 171 16.31 -0.54 27.03
CA LEU A 171 16.72 -1.82 27.61
C LEU A 171 17.47 -2.78 26.68
N SER A 172 18.63 -3.16 27.19
CA SER A 172 19.31 -4.44 26.97
C SER A 172 18.45 -5.64 27.38
N ARG A 173 18.35 -6.64 26.50
CA ARG A 173 18.86 -8.01 26.70
C ARG A 173 18.87 -8.74 25.37
#